data_AF-A0AA38JIC0-F1
#
_entry.id   AF-A0AA38JIC0-F1
#
_cell.length_a   1.000
_cell.length_b   1.000
_cell.length_c   1.000
_cell.angle_alpha   90.00
_cell.angle_beta   90.00
_cell.angle_gamma   90.00
#
_symmetry.space_group_name_H-M   'P 1'
#
loop_
_entity.id
_entity.type
_entity.pdbx_description
1 polymer ?
#
loop_
_entity_poly.entity_id
_entity_poly.type
_entity_poly.pdbx_seq_one_letter_code
_entity_poly.pdbx_strand_id
1 'polypeptide(L)'
;RSASSRRYSPDALLGPDAPTQPRNYVTPSATSRKEIPSYFIKQQRRSTPPQAHMSEDEDDELTEEPPAENATDQEKIDYKRRQNTLAARRSRKRKLIYTHQLEATVERLTAEREMWRTRALTLRQLLRSHNIPCVDFNE
;
A
#
# COMPACT_ATOMS: atom_id res chain seq x y z
N ARG A 1 -24.62 -3.16 -5.40
CA ARG A 1 -24.01 -3.25 -4.05
C ARG A 1 -22.93 -4.32 -4.13
N SER A 2 -21.65 -3.93 -4.18
CA SER A 2 -20.55 -4.87 -4.47
C SER A 2 -20.32 -5.80 -3.30
N ALA A 3 -20.36 -7.10 -3.57
CA ALA A 3 -20.11 -8.17 -2.62
C ALA A 3 -18.61 -8.25 -2.28
N SER A 4 -18.31 -8.54 -1.02
CA SER A 4 -17.04 -9.09 -0.55
C SER A 4 -15.85 -8.12 -0.48
N SER A 5 -15.92 -7.15 0.44
CA SER A 5 -14.71 -6.79 1.20
C SER A 5 -14.45 -7.91 2.21
N ARG A 6 -14.07 -9.10 1.73
CA ARG A 6 -13.46 -10.10 2.61
C ARG A 6 -12.20 -9.44 3.17
N ARG A 7 -12.08 -9.34 4.50
CA ARG A 7 -10.86 -8.85 5.15
C ARG A 7 -9.74 -9.83 4.82
N TYR A 8 -8.99 -9.53 3.77
CA TYR A 8 -7.86 -10.34 3.35
C TYR A 8 -6.74 -10.16 4.38
N SER A 9 -6.15 -11.27 4.84
CA SER A 9 -4.90 -11.20 5.59
C SER A 9 -3.78 -10.69 4.67
N PRO A 10 -2.79 -9.93 5.17
CA PRO A 10 -1.59 -9.59 4.42
C PRO A 10 -0.90 -10.79 3.74
N ASP A 11 -1.01 -11.99 4.32
CA ASP A 11 -0.46 -13.23 3.77
C ASP A 11 -1.28 -13.83 2.63
N ALA A 12 -2.54 -13.39 2.46
CA ALA A 12 -3.36 -13.78 1.32
C ALA A 12 -3.03 -12.99 0.05
N LEU A 13 -2.17 -11.96 0.15
CA LEU A 13 -1.67 -11.22 -1.00
C LEU A 13 -0.55 -12.00 -1.68
N LEU A 14 -0.44 -11.85 -3.01
CA LEU A 14 0.67 -12.41 -3.77
C LEU A 14 2.00 -11.86 -3.25
N GLY A 15 2.90 -12.78 -2.87
CA GLY A 15 4.23 -12.46 -2.42
C GLY A 15 5.12 -11.85 -3.53
N PRO A 16 6.31 -11.35 -3.15
CA PRO A 16 7.29 -10.86 -4.11
C PRO A 16 7.72 -11.95 -5.10
N ASP A 17 7.90 -13.18 -4.62
CA ASP A 17 8.39 -14.32 -5.42
C ASP A 17 7.32 -14.96 -6.32
N ALA A 18 6.06 -14.51 -6.21
CA ALA A 18 5.01 -15.04 -7.06
C ALA A 18 5.29 -14.68 -8.53
N PRO A 19 5.11 -15.61 -9.48
CA PRO A 19 5.49 -15.38 -10.87
C PRO A 19 4.76 -14.16 -11.45
N THR A 20 5.46 -13.41 -12.31
CA THR A 20 4.87 -12.31 -13.08
C THR A 20 4.49 -12.81 -14.47
N GLN A 21 3.29 -12.48 -14.93
CA GLN A 21 2.82 -12.90 -16.24
C GLN A 21 3.39 -11.96 -17.32
N PRO A 22 4.07 -12.49 -18.36
CA PRO A 22 4.53 -11.67 -19.47
C PRO A 22 3.34 -11.13 -20.28
N ARG A 23 3.51 -9.95 -20.90
CA ARG A 23 2.46 -9.30 -21.71
C ARG A 23 2.84 -9.32 -23.18
N ASN A 24 2.24 -10.24 -23.93
CA ASN A 24 2.40 -10.34 -25.39
C ASN A 24 1.20 -9.68 -26.08
N TYR A 25 1.37 -8.43 -26.51
CA TYR A 25 0.36 -7.75 -27.32
C TYR A 25 0.60 -8.09 -28.79
N VAL A 26 -0.18 -9.02 -29.34
CA VAL A 26 -0.19 -9.31 -30.78
C VAL A 26 -0.90 -8.19 -31.56
N THR A 27 -1.83 -7.50 -30.90
CA THR A 27 -2.52 -6.32 -31.41
C THR A 27 -2.36 -5.15 -30.43
N PRO A 28 -2.26 -3.90 -30.92
CA PRO A 28 -2.26 -2.72 -30.06
C PRO A 28 -3.47 -2.77 -29.14
N SER A 29 -3.26 -2.65 -27.83
CA SER A 29 -4.37 -2.73 -26.88
C SER A 29 -5.31 -1.55 -27.07
N ALA A 30 -6.60 -1.74 -26.78
CA ALA A 30 -7.62 -0.68 -26.91
C ALA A 30 -7.23 0.62 -26.16
N THR A 31 -6.40 0.51 -25.12
CA THR A 31 -5.91 1.62 -24.30
C THR A 31 -4.44 2.01 -24.57
N SER A 32 -3.67 1.21 -25.31
CA SER A 32 -2.27 1.48 -25.67
C SER A 32 -1.99 1.04 -27.12
N ARG A 33 -2.07 2.01 -28.03
CA ARG A 33 -1.94 1.80 -29.48
C ARG A 33 -0.50 1.63 -30.00
N LYS A 34 0.50 1.53 -29.13
CA LYS A 34 1.92 1.56 -29.50
C LYS A 34 2.63 0.32 -28.96
N GLU A 35 3.44 -0.30 -29.80
CA GLU A 35 4.29 -1.45 -29.44
C GLU A 35 5.31 -1.04 -28.37
N ILE A 36 5.98 0.10 -28.57
CA ILE A 36 6.92 0.71 -27.62
C ILE A 36 6.25 1.91 -26.93
N PRO A 37 6.20 1.97 -25.59
CA PRO A 37 5.66 3.13 -24.88
C PRO A 37 6.41 4.41 -25.25
N SER A 38 5.68 5.52 -25.39
CA SER A 38 6.25 6.80 -25.82
C SER A 38 7.36 7.36 -24.93
N TYR A 39 7.42 6.91 -23.67
CA TYR A 39 8.50 7.24 -22.75
C TYR A 39 9.85 6.73 -23.26
N PHE A 40 9.92 5.47 -23.73
CA PHE A 40 11.14 4.87 -24.26
C PHE A 40 11.58 5.52 -25.58
N ILE A 41 10.62 5.81 -26.47
CA ILE A 41 10.89 6.54 -27.73
C ILE A 41 11.48 7.94 -27.44
N LYS A 42 10.97 8.63 -26.40
CA LYS A 42 11.49 9.94 -26.00
C LYS A 42 12.87 9.84 -25.33
N GLN A 43 13.17 8.75 -24.62
CA GLN A 43 14.48 8.52 -24.02
C GLN A 43 15.57 8.32 -25.07
N GLN A 44 15.34 7.53 -26.12
CA GLN A 44 16.30 7.37 -27.22
C GLN A 44 16.64 8.69 -27.93
N ARG A 45 15.69 9.62 -28.01
CA ARG A 45 15.89 10.94 -28.64
C ARG A 45 16.63 11.94 -27.75
N ARG A 46 16.80 11.64 -26.46
CA ARG A 46 17.55 12.49 -25.51
C ARG A 46 18.95 11.91 -25.38
N SER A 47 19.97 12.75 -25.61
CA SER A 47 21.38 12.39 -25.43
C SER A 47 21.77 12.13 -23.97
N THR A 48 20.88 12.44 -23.02
CA THR A 48 21.10 12.25 -21.59
C THR A 48 19.96 11.41 -21.02
N PRO A 49 20.25 10.23 -20.42
CA PRO A 49 19.21 9.44 -19.77
C PRO A 49 18.65 10.24 -18.60
N PRO A 50 17.32 10.48 -18.51
CA PRO A 50 16.76 11.01 -17.29
C PRO A 50 16.96 9.92 -16.23
N GLN A 51 17.63 10.25 -15.12
CA GLN A 51 17.59 9.42 -13.92
C GLN A 51 16.11 9.14 -13.65
N ALA A 52 15.72 7.87 -13.78
CA ALA A 52 14.43 7.46 -13.28
C ALA A 52 14.51 7.72 -11.78
N HIS A 53 13.78 8.71 -11.28
CA HIS A 53 13.51 8.87 -9.86
C HIS A 53 12.69 7.66 -9.40
N MET A 54 13.33 6.51 -9.32
CA MET A 54 12.96 5.46 -8.39
C MET A 54 13.61 5.88 -7.08
N SER A 55 12.85 5.90 -5.99
CA SER A 55 13.47 6.06 -4.68
C SER A 55 14.48 4.93 -4.50
N GLU A 56 15.69 5.20 -4.01
CA GLU A 56 16.69 4.15 -3.70
C GLU A 56 16.08 2.99 -2.88
N ASP A 57 15.08 3.31 -2.04
CA ASP A 57 14.28 2.39 -1.23
C ASP A 57 13.45 1.37 -2.05
N GLU A 58 13.16 1.64 -3.33
CA GLU A 58 12.47 0.69 -4.24
C GLU A 58 13.46 -0.19 -5.03
N ASP A 59 14.66 0.30 -5.32
CA ASP A 59 15.70 -0.43 -6.04
C ASP A 59 16.42 -1.43 -5.12
N ASP A 60 16.64 -1.10 -3.84
CA ASP A 60 17.40 -1.93 -2.88
C ASP A 60 16.72 -3.28 -2.55
N GLU A 61 15.40 -3.37 -2.73
CA GLU A 61 14.65 -4.61 -2.51
C GLU A 61 14.41 -5.41 -3.81
N LEU A 62 14.83 -4.93 -4.98
CA LEU A 62 14.62 -5.65 -6.24
C LEU A 62 15.79 -6.61 -6.49
N THR A 63 15.56 -7.91 -6.31
CA THR A 63 16.61 -8.95 -6.43
C THR A 63 17.01 -9.25 -7.89
N GLU A 64 16.37 -8.63 -8.88
CA GLU A 64 16.63 -8.89 -10.29
C GLU A 64 17.66 -7.91 -10.86
N GLU A 65 18.71 -8.46 -11.44
CA GLU A 65 19.73 -7.69 -12.15
C GLU A 65 19.09 -6.84 -13.25
N PRO A 66 19.48 -5.56 -13.36
CA PRO A 66 19.01 -4.71 -14.44
C PRO A 66 19.43 -5.29 -15.80
N PRO A 67 18.59 -5.13 -16.84
CA PRO A 67 18.94 -5.60 -18.17
C PRO A 67 20.23 -4.91 -18.66
N ALA A 68 21.06 -5.66 -19.38
CA ALA A 68 22.31 -5.15 -19.94
C ALA A 68 22.09 -3.85 -20.74
N GLU A 69 23.10 -2.98 -20.83
CA GLU A 69 22.99 -1.69 -21.52
C GLU A 69 22.55 -1.85 -22.99
N ASN A 70 23.00 -2.92 -23.63
CA ASN A 70 22.68 -3.32 -25.01
C ASN A 70 21.36 -4.09 -25.15
N ALA A 71 20.58 -4.26 -24.07
CA ALA A 71 19.31 -4.96 -24.10
C ALA A 71 18.32 -4.25 -25.03
N THR A 72 17.47 -5.05 -25.66
CA THR A 72 16.44 -4.60 -26.58
C THR A 72 15.44 -3.71 -25.84
N ASP A 73 14.82 -2.74 -26.51
CA ASP A 73 13.78 -1.89 -25.90
C ASP A 73 12.66 -2.71 -25.25
N GLN A 74 12.31 -3.85 -25.85
CA GLN A 74 11.31 -4.78 -25.32
C GLN A 74 11.72 -5.37 -23.97
N GLU A 75 12.98 -5.77 -23.81
CA GLU A 75 13.51 -6.31 -22.55
C GLU A 75 13.51 -5.25 -21.45
N LYS A 76 13.90 -4.02 -21.79
CA LYS A 76 13.85 -2.85 -20.89
C LYS A 76 12.42 -2.52 -20.47
N ILE A 77 11.44 -2.65 -21.37
CA ILE A 77 10.02 -2.46 -21.07
C ILE A 77 9.52 -3.52 -20.11
N ASP A 78 9.82 -4.80 -20.38
CA ASP A 78 9.31 -5.91 -19.57
C ASP A 78 9.93 -5.93 -18.17
N TYR A 79 11.21 -5.56 -18.04
CA TYR A 79 11.86 -5.33 -16.76
C TYR A 79 11.12 -4.25 -15.94
N LYS A 80 10.86 -3.06 -16.51
CA LYS A 80 10.13 -1.99 -15.79
C LYS A 80 8.70 -2.39 -15.43
N ARG A 81 8.02 -3.17 -16.27
CA ARG A 81 6.67 -3.69 -15.96
C ARG A 81 6.70 -4.66 -14.78
N ARG A 82 7.73 -5.51 -14.71
CA ARG A 82 7.92 -6.43 -13.59
C ARG A 82 8.22 -5.66 -12.31
N GLN A 83 9.14 -4.69 -12.36
CA GLN A 83 9.42 -3.78 -11.24
C GLN A 83 8.13 -3.13 -10.72
N ASN A 84 7.33 -2.53 -11.61
CA ASN A 84 6.07 -1.91 -11.22
C ASN A 84 5.08 -2.90 -10.60
N THR A 85 5.04 -4.14 -11.08
CA THR A 85 4.19 -5.20 -10.52
C THR A 85 4.61 -5.54 -9.09
N LEU A 86 5.91 -5.68 -8.84
CA LEU A 86 6.45 -5.96 -7.50
C LEU A 86 6.21 -4.77 -6.55
N ALA A 87 6.51 -3.55 -6.99
CA ALA A 87 6.22 -2.34 -6.22
C ALA A 87 4.73 -2.22 -5.87
N ALA A 88 3.83 -2.52 -6.82
CA ALA A 88 2.40 -2.52 -6.58
C ALA A 88 1.97 -3.60 -5.56
N ARG A 89 2.57 -4.80 -5.59
CA ARG A 89 2.31 -5.85 -4.58
C ARG A 89 2.73 -5.40 -3.19
N ARG A 90 3.96 -4.86 -3.06
CA ARG A 90 4.48 -4.34 -1.78
C ARG A 90 3.64 -3.19 -1.25
N SER A 91 3.30 -2.24 -2.10
CA SER A 91 2.45 -1.11 -1.75
C SER A 91 1.09 -1.57 -1.22
N ARG A 92 0.44 -2.55 -1.88
CA ARG A 92 -0.81 -3.15 -1.38
C ARG A 92 -0.62 -3.82 -0.02
N LYS A 93 0.47 -4.57 0.18
CA LYS A 93 0.79 -5.22 1.47
C LYS A 93 1.01 -4.20 2.58
N ARG A 94 1.85 -3.18 2.36
CA ARG A 94 2.09 -2.09 3.31
C ARG A 94 0.80 -1.36 3.68
N LYS A 95 -0.02 -1.02 2.68
CA LYS A 95 -1.31 -0.37 2.89
C LYS A 95 -2.25 -1.22 3.75
N LEU A 96 -2.34 -2.52 3.47
CA LEU A 96 -3.20 -3.44 4.21
C LEU A 96 -2.74 -3.61 5.68
N ILE A 97 -1.43 -3.74 5.91
CA ILE A 97 -0.85 -3.79 7.26
C ILE A 97 -1.16 -2.50 8.02
N TYR A 98 -0.92 -1.34 7.40
CA TYR A 98 -1.21 -0.05 8.00
C TYR A 98 -2.69 0.10 8.36
N THR A 99 -3.61 -0.31 7.47
CA THR A 99 -5.04 -0.26 7.78
C THR A 99 -5.42 -1.18 8.94
N HIS A 100 -4.86 -2.39 9.02
CA HIS A 100 -5.09 -3.28 10.17
C HIS A 100 -4.57 -2.70 11.48
N GLN A 101 -3.38 -2.09 11.47
CA GLN A 101 -2.84 -1.42 12.65
C GLN A 101 -3.72 -0.25 13.09
N LEU A 102 -4.23 0.53 12.14
CA LEU A 102 -5.13 1.65 12.43
C LEU A 102 -6.45 1.14 13.03
N GLU A 103 -7.06 0.11 12.46
CA GLU A 103 -8.27 -0.52 13.00
C GLU A 103 -8.05 -1.04 14.43
N ALA A 104 -6.95 -1.75 14.68
CA ALA A 104 -6.61 -2.28 15.99
C ALA A 104 -6.35 -1.17 17.03
N THR A 105 -5.72 -0.06 16.64
CA THR A 105 -5.50 1.08 17.55
C THR A 105 -6.81 1.78 17.89
N VAL A 106 -7.72 1.97 16.92
CA VAL A 106 -9.05 2.50 17.18
C VAL A 106 -9.83 1.59 18.13
N GLU A 107 -9.84 0.27 17.87
CA GLU A 107 -10.52 -0.69 18.75
C GLU A 107 -9.97 -0.62 20.18
N ARG A 108 -8.65 -0.64 20.36
CA ARG A 108 -8.01 -0.53 21.68
C ARG A 108 -8.40 0.79 22.39
N LEU A 109 -8.26 1.92 21.71
CA LEU A 109 -8.55 3.24 22.29
C LEU A 109 -10.04 3.40 22.63
N THR A 110 -10.93 2.85 21.81
CA THR A 110 -12.37 2.87 22.11
C THR A 110 -12.71 2.01 23.33
N ALA A 111 -12.13 0.82 23.46
CA ALA A 111 -12.29 -0.02 24.64
C ALA A 111 -11.74 0.65 25.91
N GLU A 112 -10.56 1.27 25.84
CA GLU A 112 -9.98 2.02 26.95
C GLU A 112 -10.86 3.21 27.34
N ARG A 113 -11.36 3.97 26.37
CA ARG A 113 -12.30 5.08 26.60
C ARG A 113 -13.55 4.60 27.34
N GLU A 114 -14.18 3.53 26.87
CA GLU A 114 -15.40 3.00 27.50
C GLU A 114 -15.15 2.45 28.90
N MET A 115 -14.03 1.78 29.11
CA MET A 115 -13.61 1.31 30.44
C MET A 115 -13.46 2.51 31.41
N TRP A 116 -12.71 3.54 31.02
CA TRP A 116 -12.49 4.72 31.85
C TRP A 116 -13.78 5.52 32.07
N ARG A 117 -14.60 5.66 31.04
CA ARG A 117 -15.93 6.27 31.15
C ARG A 117 -16.80 5.52 32.16
N THR A 118 -16.86 4.20 32.07
CA THR A 118 -17.64 3.37 32.99
C THR A 118 -17.14 3.53 34.43
N ARG A 119 -15.82 3.47 34.64
CA ARG A 119 -15.19 3.67 35.96
C ARG A 119 -15.48 5.06 36.54
N ALA A 120 -15.38 6.10 35.73
CA ALA A 120 -15.66 7.46 36.18
C ALA A 120 -17.15 7.62 36.55
N LEU A 121 -18.07 7.06 35.75
CA LEU A 121 -19.51 7.13 36.01
C LEU A 121 -19.91 6.34 37.26
N THR A 122 -19.34 5.16 37.50
CA THR A 122 -19.62 4.37 38.71
C THR A 122 -19.08 5.07 39.96
N LEU A 123 -17.86 5.60 39.92
CA LEU A 123 -17.32 6.40 41.03
C LEU A 123 -18.17 7.65 41.30
N ARG A 124 -18.60 8.35 40.26
CA ARG A 124 -19.52 9.49 40.39
C ARG A 124 -20.83 9.10 41.06
N GLN A 125 -21.43 7.98 40.66
CA GLN A 125 -22.67 7.47 41.27
C GLN A 125 -22.45 7.12 42.75
N LEU A 126 -21.32 6.50 43.10
CA LEU A 126 -20.97 6.14 44.47
C LEU A 126 -20.77 7.38 45.35
N LEU A 127 -20.07 8.40 44.86
CA LEU A 127 -19.94 9.67 45.59
C LEU A 127 -21.30 10.33 45.83
N ARG A 128 -22.16 10.36 44.81
CA ARG A 128 -23.53 10.87 44.94
C ARG A 128 -24.35 10.09 45.96
N SER A 129 -24.23 8.75 46.02
CA SER A 129 -24.95 7.95 47.02
C SER A 129 -24.48 8.19 48.46
N HIS A 130 -23.23 8.62 48.65
CA HIS A 130 -22.69 9.01 49.95
C HIS A 130 -22.87 10.51 50.27
N ASN A 131 -23.68 11.23 49.49
CA ASN A 131 -23.90 12.69 49.60
C ASN A 131 -22.60 13.51 49.49
N ILE A 132 -21.58 13.01 48.80
CA ILE A 132 -20.34 13.72 48.52
C ILE A 132 -20.51 14.50 47.20
N PRO A 133 -20.32 15.83 47.18
CA PRO A 133 -20.40 16.62 45.96
C PRO A 133 -19.36 16.16 44.93
N CYS A 134 -19.82 15.86 43.72
CA CYS A 134 -18.95 15.57 42.58
C CYS A 134 -19.12 16.69 41.56
N VAL A 135 -18.05 17.48 41.35
CA VAL A 135 -18.00 18.55 40.35
C VAL A 135 -18.07 17.94 38.95
N ASP A 136 -19.07 18.34 38.18
CA ASP A 136 -19.11 18.06 36.75
C ASP A 136 -18.16 19.06 36.07
N PHE A 137 -17.19 18.56 35.31
CA PHE A 137 -16.38 19.39 34.43
C PHE A 137 -17.24 19.71 33.22
N ASN A 138 -17.80 20.90 33.16
CA ASN A 138 -18.48 21.39 31.97
C ASN A 138 -17.48 21.44 30.81
N GLU A 139 -17.92 21.04 29.61
CA GLU A 139 -17.13 21.04 28.36
C GLU A 139 -16.54 22.42 28.03
#